data_AF-A0A954PIR7-F1
#
_entry.id   AF-A0A954PIR7-F1
#
_cell.length_a   1.000
_cell.length_b   1.000
_cell.length_c   1.000
_cell.angle_alpha   90.00
_cell.angle_beta   90.00
_cell.angle_gamma   90.00
#
_symmetry.space_group_name_H-M   'P 1'
#
loop_
_entity.id
_entity.type
_entity.pdbx_description
1 polymer ?
#
loop_
_entity_poly.entity_id
_entity_poly.type
_entity_poly.pdbx_seq_one_letter_code
_entity_poly.pdbx_strand_id
1 'polypeptide(L)' 'PIRDALAERDKRNGKVLIKDLSRSGIGILYHQQLYPEEQFQVRFQGRLLHALVVRCRRLGPLCYETGGRIVALETIAE' A
#
# COMPACT_ATOMS: atom_id res chain seq x y z
N PRO A 1 13.18 16.29 17.12
CA PRO A 1 11.93 16.52 17.87
C PRO A 1 10.69 16.78 16.98
N ILE A 2 10.71 17.72 16.02
CA ILE A 2 9.54 17.99 15.13
C ILE A 2 9.50 17.06 13.90
N ARG A 3 10.68 16.69 13.37
CA ARG A 3 10.79 15.76 12.22
C ARG A 3 10.28 14.35 12.55
N ASP A 4 10.52 13.90 13.78
CA ASP A 4 10.14 12.57 14.25
C ASP A 4 8.60 12.45 14.41
N ALA A 5 7.95 13.51 14.90
CA ALA A 5 6.49 13.59 15.01
C ALA A 5 5.76 13.72 13.67
N LEU A 6 6.44 14.17 12.60
CA LEU A 6 5.91 14.16 11.24
C LEU A 6 6.06 12.79 10.55
N ALA A 7 7.02 11.96 10.97
CA ALA A 7 7.18 10.59 10.50
C ALA A 7 6.21 9.60 11.17
N GLU A 8 5.68 9.96 12.34
CA GLU A 8 4.55 9.27 12.99
C GLU A 8 3.19 9.58 12.33
N ARG A 9 3.14 10.57 11.41
CA ARG A 9 1.89 10.98 10.77
C ARG A 9 1.38 9.89 9.84
N ASP A 10 0.35 9.23 10.34
CA ASP A 10 -0.69 8.56 9.57
C ASP A 10 -0.31 7.18 9.02
N LYS A 11 0.20 6.30 9.90
CA LYS A 11 0.16 4.83 9.66
C LYS A 11 -1.30 4.36 9.63
N ARG A 12 -1.97 4.58 8.50
CA ARG A 12 -3.32 4.08 8.25
C ARG A 12 -3.22 2.57 7.99
N ASN A 13 -3.31 1.80 9.06
CA ASN A 13 -3.39 0.36 8.99
C ASN A 13 -4.82 -0.05 8.65
N GLY A 14 -4.97 -1.01 7.75
CA GLY A 14 -6.27 -1.58 7.39
C GLY A 14 -6.12 -2.90 6.65
N LYS A 15 -7.26 -3.55 6.41
CA LYS A 15 -7.31 -4.71 5.52
C LYS A 15 -7.48 -4.23 4.08
N VAL A 16 -6.80 -4.92 3.17
CA VAL A 16 -6.91 -4.73 1.72
C VAL A 16 -7.27 -6.06 1.09
N LEU A 17 -7.93 -6.00 -0.07
CA LEU A 17 -8.06 -7.17 -0.95
C LEU A 17 -7.02 -7.06 -2.05
N ILE A 18 -6.15 -8.06 -2.20
CA ILE A 18 -5.24 -8.14 -3.35
C ILE A 18 -6.06 -8.64 -4.54
N LYS A 19 -6.16 -7.81 -5.58
CA LYS A 19 -6.87 -8.13 -6.82
C LYS A 19 -5.95 -8.81 -7.83
N ASP A 20 -4.70 -8.37 -7.89
CA ASP A 20 -3.67 -8.92 -8.75
C ASP A 20 -2.28 -8.76 -8.11
N LEU A 21 -1.38 -9.71 -8.36
CA LEU A 21 -0.01 -9.70 -7.85
C LEU A 21 0.94 -10.29 -8.89
N SER A 22 2.05 -9.61 -9.12
CA SER A 22 3.11 -10.02 -10.03
C SER A 22 4.49 -9.77 -9.39
N ARG A 23 5.58 -10.03 -10.13
CA ARG A 23 6.95 -9.78 -9.65
C ARG A 23 7.26 -8.30 -9.44
N SER A 24 6.64 -7.41 -10.22
CA SER A 24 6.95 -5.97 -10.23
C SER A 24 5.77 -5.08 -9.84
N GLY A 25 4.58 -5.63 -9.67
CA GLY A 25 3.37 -4.86 -9.41
C GLY A 25 2.34 -5.58 -8.56
N ILE A 26 1.47 -4.77 -7.95
CA ILE A 26 0.38 -5.21 -7.08
C ILE A 26 -0.85 -4.33 -7.30
N GLY A 27 -2.01 -4.95 -7.45
CA GLY A 27 -3.32 -4.29 -7.47
C GLY A 27 -4.10 -4.61 -6.21
N ILE A 28 -4.60 -3.57 -5.53
CA ILE A 28 -5.39 -3.71 -4.30
C ILE A 28 -6.71 -2.96 -4.38
N LEU A 29 -7.69 -3.43 -3.62
CA LEU A 29 -8.85 -2.66 -3.18
C LEU A 29 -8.65 -2.21 -1.74
N TYR A 30 -8.83 -0.92 -1.50
CA TYR A 30 -8.68 -0.30 -0.19
C TYR A 30 -9.79 0.70 0.10
N HIS A 31 -10.11 0.87 1.38
CA HIS A 31 -11.21 1.72 1.82
C HIS A 31 -10.85 3.22 1.86
N GLN A 32 -9.55 3.54 1.74
CA GLN A 32 -9.06 4.91 1.71
C GLN A 32 -8.37 5.19 0.38
N GLN A 33 -8.46 6.45 -0.03
CA GLN A 33 -7.79 6.94 -1.21
C GLN A 33 -6.29 7.01 -0.98
N LEU A 34 -5.55 6.45 -1.94
CA LEU A 34 -4.13 6.69 -2.13
C LEU A 34 -3.93 7.46 -3.43
N TYR A 35 -2.83 8.21 -3.52
CA TYR A 35 -2.50 9.10 -4.61
C TYR A 35 -1.22 8.65 -5.32
N PRO A 36 -1.01 9.03 -6.59
CA PRO A 36 0.22 8.71 -7.32
C PRO A 36 1.48 9.09 -6.53
N GLU A 37 2.51 8.28 -6.66
CA GLU A 37 3.81 8.43 -5.99
C GLU A 37 3.81 8.22 -4.47
N GLU A 38 2.64 8.07 -3.83
CA GLU A 38 2.58 7.67 -2.42
C GLU A 38 3.16 6.26 -2.23
N GLN A 39 3.77 6.06 -1.07
CA GLN A 39 4.27 4.75 -0.65
C GLN A 39 3.22 4.04 0.18
N PHE A 40 3.07 2.74 -0.05
CA PHE A 40 2.28 1.87 0.82
C PHE A 40 2.99 0.55 1.04
N GLN A 41 2.61 -0.10 2.13
CA GLN A 41 3.12 -1.42 2.51
C GLN A 41 1.97 -2.41 2.60
N VAL A 42 2.18 -3.61 2.05
CA VAL A 42 1.21 -4.71 2.16
C VAL A 42 1.88 -5.89 2.85
N ARG A 43 1.32 -6.31 3.98
CA ARG A 43 1.71 -7.56 4.64
C ARG A 43 0.98 -8.72 3.97
N PHE A 44 1.71 -9.64 3.37
CA PHE A 44 1.15 -10.79 2.66
C PHE A 44 2.07 -12.00 2.77
N GLN A 45 1.54 -13.14 3.23
CA GLN A 45 2.27 -14.43 3.34
C GLN A 45 3.64 -14.31 4.03
N GLY A 46 3.69 -13.70 5.22
CA GLY A 46 4.93 -13.52 5.98
C GLY A 46 5.93 -12.53 5.37
N ARG A 47 5.52 -11.75 4.35
CA ARG A 47 6.35 -10.73 3.71
C ARG A 47 5.74 -9.35 3.86
N LEU A 48 6.61 -8.34 3.83
CA LEU A 48 6.24 -6.94 3.68
C LEU A 48 6.59 -6.48 2.27
N LEU A 49 5.58 -6.14 1.49
CA LEU A 49 5.71 -5.62 0.13
C LEU A 49 5.72 -4.09 0.20
N HIS A 50 6.78 -3.44 -0.27
CA HIS A 50 6.85 -1.98 -0.38
C HIS A 50 6.52 -1.60 -1.81
N ALA A 51 5.54 -0.72 -2.00
CA ALA A 51 5.10 -0.31 -3.32
C ALA A 51 4.87 1.20 -3.43
N LEU A 52 5.11 1.72 -4.64
CA LEU A 52 4.76 3.08 -5.05
C LEU A 52 3.47 3.04 -5.85
N VAL A 53 2.51 3.90 -5.51
CA VAL A 53 1.26 4.04 -6.26
C VAL A 53 1.57 4.57 -7.67
N VAL A 54 1.15 3.82 -8.69
CA VAL A 54 1.26 4.21 -10.10
C VAL A 54 -0.10 4.42 -10.77
N ARG A 55 -1.17 3.92 -10.14
CA ARG A 55 -2.55 4.05 -10.60
C ARG A 55 -3.50 4.09 -9.41
N CYS A 56 -4.49 4.96 -9.44
CA CYS A 56 -5.56 5.01 -8.45
C CYS A 56 -6.90 5.30 -9.14
N ARG A 57 -7.96 4.59 -8.76
CA ARG A 57 -9.32 4.75 -9.30
C ARG A 57 -10.34 4.60 -8.20
N ARG A 58 -11.28 5.55 -8.07
CA ARG A 58 -12.44 5.40 -7.21
C ARG A 58 -13.47 4.49 -7.89
N LEU A 59 -13.90 3.43 -7.20
CA LEU A 59 -14.96 2.53 -7.65
C LEU A 59 -16.31 2.85 -7.00
N GLY A 60 -16.28 3.41 -5.79
CA GLY A 60 -17.49 3.80 -5.05
C GLY A 60 -17.17 4.56 -3.75
N PRO A 61 -18.16 4.76 -2.87
CA PRO A 61 -17.90 5.22 -1.50
C PRO A 61 -16.98 4.23 -0.79
N LEU A 62 -15.87 4.74 -0.21
CA LEU A 62 -14.91 3.93 0.55
C LEU A 62 -14.39 2.69 -0.21
N CYS A 63 -14.26 2.78 -1.54
CA CYS A 63 -13.73 1.70 -2.36
C CYS A 63 -12.86 2.27 -3.47
N TYR A 64 -11.56 2.07 -3.33
CA TYR A 64 -10.53 2.57 -4.21
C TYR A 64 -9.71 1.40 -4.73
N GLU A 65 -9.55 1.33 -6.04
CA GLU A 65 -8.59 0.47 -6.70
C GLU A 65 -7.26 1.20 -6.80
N THR A 66 -6.20 0.60 -6.26
CA THR A 66 -4.85 1.14 -6.31
C THR A 66 -3.92 0.11 -6.96
N GLY A 67 -3.23 0.53 -8.01
CA GLY A 67 -2.12 -0.19 -8.62
C GLY A 67 -0.80 0.38 -8.11
N GLY A 68 0.08 -0.49 -7.64
CA GLY A 68 1.40 -0.16 -7.17
C GLY A 68 2.50 -0.89 -7.92
N ARG A 69 3.66 -0.25 -8.05
CA ARG A 69 4.91 -0.88 -8.48
C ARG A 69 5.70 -1.30 -7.23
N ILE A 70 6.05 -2.57 -7.14
CA ILE A 70 6.84 -3.12 -6.03
C ILE A 70 8.27 -2.58 -6.15
N VAL A 71 8.78 -2.02 -5.05
CA VAL A 71 10.14 -1.45 -4.97
C VAL A 71 11.04 -2.19 -4.00
N ALA A 72 10.47 -2.88 -3.00
CA ALA A 72 11.22 -3.72 -2.07
C ALA A 72 10.34 -4.85 -1.50
N LEU A 73 10.99 -5.90 -1.02
CA LEU A 73 10.39 -7.07 -0.39
C LEU A 73 11.19 -7.40 0.86
N GLU A 74 10.53 -7.45 2.01
CA GLU A 74 11.14 -7.85 3.28
C GLU A 74 10.47 -9.11 3.81
N THR A 75 11.27 -10.03 4.38
CA THR A 75 10.74 -11.18 5.12
C THR A 75 10.44 -10.73 6.55
N ILE A 76 9.26 -11.04 7.05
CA ILE A 76 8.88 -10.76 8.44
C ILE A 76 9.18 -12.03 9.23
N ALA A 77 10.06 -11.93 10.23
CA ALA A 77 10.24 -13.00 11.21
C ALA A 77 8.96 -13.13 12.05
N GLU A 78 8.42 -14.35 12.14
CA GLU A 78 7.25 -14.67 12.96
C GLU A 78 7.53 -14.54 14.46
#